data_AF-A0A837HCN4-F1
#
_entry.id   AF-A0A837HCN4-F1
#
_cell.length_a   1.000
_cell.length_b   1.000
_cell.length_c   1.000
_cell.angle_alpha   90.00
_cell.angle_beta   90.00
_cell.angle_gamma   90.00
#
_symmetry.space_group_name_H-M   'P 1'
#
loop_
_entity.id
_entity.type
_entity.pdbx_description
1 polymer ?
#
loop_
_entity_poly.entity_id
_entity_poly.type
_entity_poly.pdbx_seq_one_letter_code
_entity_poly.pdbx_strand_id
1 'polypeptide(L)'
;MNKILKILFFIFSLPLFYYVSLSNSEFPDIPPNSVQSNQPADVETPFRRGYYTNLTREEVIEHYKKEFNNKNNLYTLRLNYPPEESQTIIRDQTRSTYLEELTHPLRESLYISGLEAKNSIYQFNINGVDWQQKIIIRYIPSNVYVRILVMILTIGSSLFLIKEFLYVK
;
A
#
# COMPACT_ATOMS: atom_id res chain seq x y z
N MET A 1 -38.50 12.57 2.07
CA MET A 1 -37.20 12.24 2.69
C MET A 1 -37.07 13.03 3.98
N ASN A 2 -37.03 12.34 5.12
CA ASN A 2 -36.83 13.01 6.42
C ASN A 2 -35.53 13.81 6.32
N LYS A 3 -35.59 15.12 6.59
CA LYS A 3 -34.43 16.04 6.47
C LYS A 3 -33.20 15.48 7.20
N ILE A 4 -33.44 14.76 8.30
CA ILE A 4 -32.44 14.06 9.10
C ILE A 4 -31.62 13.05 8.28
N LEU A 5 -32.26 12.21 7.45
CA LEU A 5 -31.58 11.18 6.68
C LEU A 5 -30.70 11.78 5.56
N LYS A 6 -31.15 12.87 4.94
CA LYS A 6 -30.31 13.68 4.01
C LYS A 6 -29.06 14.16 4.72
N ILE A 7 -29.25 14.80 5.88
CA ILE A 7 -28.17 15.41 6.65
C ILE A 7 -27.15 14.35 7.05
N LEU A 8 -27.58 13.21 7.62
CA LEU A 8 -26.69 12.11 7.99
C LEU A 8 -25.91 11.58 6.79
N PHE A 9 -26.57 11.35 5.66
CA PHE A 9 -25.90 10.88 4.44
C PHE A 9 -24.78 11.82 3.98
N PHE A 10 -25.03 13.13 3.96
CA PHE A 10 -24.02 14.12 3.58
C PHE A 10 -22.89 14.23 4.61
N ILE A 11 -23.20 14.11 5.91
CA ILE A 11 -22.21 14.11 6.99
C ILE A 11 -21.19 12.98 6.82
N PHE A 12 -21.60 11.79 6.37
CA PHE A 12 -20.66 10.69 6.11
C PHE A 12 -20.02 10.75 4.72
N SER A 13 -20.74 11.24 3.71
CA SER A 13 -20.26 11.26 2.33
C SER A 13 -19.21 12.34 2.07
N LEU A 14 -19.34 13.53 2.68
CA LEU A 14 -18.42 14.63 2.46
C LEU A 14 -16.99 14.34 2.96
N PRO A 15 -16.76 13.86 4.19
CA PRO A 15 -15.43 13.48 4.65
C PRO A 15 -14.83 12.34 3.82
N LEU A 16 -15.63 11.34 3.42
CA LEU A 16 -15.16 10.25 2.58
C LEU A 16 -14.77 10.75 1.17
N PHE A 17 -15.56 11.64 0.58
CA PHE A 17 -15.24 12.26 -0.70
C PHE A 17 -13.93 13.07 -0.62
N TYR A 18 -13.77 13.88 0.42
CA TYR A 18 -12.54 14.60 0.69
C TYR A 18 -11.35 13.64 0.80
N TYR A 19 -11.46 12.59 1.63
CA TYR A 19 -10.42 11.59 1.82
C TYR A 19 -9.99 10.91 0.51
N VAL A 20 -10.94 10.51 -0.33
CA VAL A 20 -10.67 9.83 -1.62
C VAL A 20 -10.05 10.77 -2.66
N SER A 21 -10.36 12.07 -2.58
CA SER A 21 -9.87 13.10 -3.51
C SER A 21 -8.40 13.49 -3.29
N LEU A 22 -7.85 13.19 -2.10
CA LEU A 22 -6.45 13.45 -1.79
C LEU A 22 -5.53 12.71 -2.77
N SER A 23 -4.44 13.38 -3.14
CA SER A 23 -3.41 12.79 -4.00
C SER A 23 -2.69 11.65 -3.29
N ASN A 24 -2.25 10.67 -4.09
CA ASN A 24 -1.43 9.56 -3.61
C ASN A 24 -0.08 10.03 -3.09
N SER A 25 0.51 9.21 -2.22
CA SER A 25 1.92 9.31 -1.86
C SER A 25 2.81 8.94 -3.05
N GLU A 26 4.05 9.41 -3.05
CA GLU A 26 5.01 9.02 -4.06
C GLU A 26 5.56 7.62 -3.75
N PHE A 27 6.21 6.99 -4.73
CA PHE A 27 6.91 5.73 -4.47
C PHE A 27 7.98 5.99 -3.40
N PRO A 28 8.03 5.21 -2.31
CA PRO A 28 8.87 5.54 -1.18
C PRO A 28 10.37 5.45 -1.50
N ASP A 29 11.13 6.28 -0.82
CA ASP A 29 12.58 6.33 -0.96
C ASP A 29 13.28 5.10 -0.36
N ILE A 30 14.51 4.87 -0.83
CA ILE A 30 15.36 3.77 -0.38
C ILE A 30 15.60 3.86 1.15
N PRO A 31 15.59 2.73 1.87
CA PRO A 31 15.91 2.72 3.29
C PRO A 31 17.37 3.12 3.53
N PRO A 32 17.70 3.68 4.71
CA PRO A 32 19.06 4.07 5.03
C PRO A 32 20.01 2.87 4.92
N ASN A 33 21.26 3.14 4.53
CA ASN A 33 22.33 2.14 4.42
C ASN A 33 21.95 0.91 3.59
N SER A 34 21.12 1.09 2.56
CA SER A 34 20.66 -0.01 1.70
C SER A 34 21.14 0.19 0.27
N VAL A 35 21.27 -0.90 -0.49
CA VAL A 35 21.67 -0.88 -1.89
C VAL A 35 20.55 -1.42 -2.77
N GLN A 36 20.21 -0.70 -3.84
CA GLN A 36 19.19 -1.15 -4.78
C GLN A 36 19.65 -2.37 -5.58
N SER A 37 18.77 -3.36 -5.67
CA SER A 37 18.92 -4.53 -6.53
C SER A 37 18.66 -4.14 -7.98
N ASN A 38 19.59 -4.50 -8.87
CA ASN A 38 19.46 -4.32 -10.32
C ASN A 38 18.99 -5.61 -11.02
N GLN A 39 18.48 -6.59 -10.26
CA GLN A 39 17.96 -7.82 -10.86
C GLN A 39 16.76 -7.49 -11.76
N PRO A 40 16.64 -8.04 -12.99
CA PRO A 40 15.55 -7.70 -13.92
C PRO A 40 14.16 -7.84 -13.29
N ALA A 41 13.97 -8.90 -12.51
CA ALA A 41 12.73 -9.16 -11.80
C ALA A 41 12.40 -8.12 -10.71
N ASP A 42 13.38 -7.40 -10.17
CA ASP A 42 13.15 -6.39 -9.13
C ASP A 42 12.92 -4.98 -9.71
N VAL A 43 13.21 -4.76 -11.00
CA VAL A 43 13.10 -3.45 -11.68
C VAL A 43 12.13 -3.45 -12.88
N GLU A 44 11.44 -4.55 -13.12
CA GLU A 44 10.53 -4.74 -14.27
C GLU A 44 9.44 -3.66 -14.38
N THR A 45 8.97 -3.14 -13.24
CA THR A 45 7.92 -2.11 -13.20
C THR A 45 8.40 -0.90 -12.39
N PRO A 46 7.99 0.33 -12.74
CA PRO A 46 8.39 1.52 -11.99
C PRO A 46 7.89 1.54 -10.54
N PHE A 47 6.88 0.71 -10.24
CA PHE A 47 6.28 0.54 -8.93
C PHE A 47 6.77 -0.70 -8.17
N ARG A 48 7.88 -1.29 -8.61
CA ARG A 48 8.54 -2.36 -7.87
C ARG A 48 10.04 -2.08 -7.78
N ARG A 49 10.61 -2.21 -6.58
CA ARG A 49 12.05 -2.08 -6.35
C ARG A 49 12.52 -3.05 -5.28
N GLY A 50 13.64 -3.70 -5.53
CA GLY A 50 14.32 -4.55 -4.55
C GLY A 50 15.51 -3.83 -3.92
N TYR A 51 15.80 -4.10 -2.65
CA TYR A 51 16.95 -3.57 -1.93
C TYR A 51 17.62 -4.62 -1.07
N TYR A 52 18.92 -4.50 -0.89
CA TYR A 52 19.70 -5.23 0.10
C TYR A 52 19.93 -4.32 1.30
N THR A 53 19.65 -4.82 2.50
CA THR A 53 19.69 -4.05 3.73
C THR A 53 20.13 -4.90 4.91
N ASN A 54 20.65 -4.22 5.94
CA ASN A 54 20.96 -4.80 7.24
C ASN A 54 19.96 -4.38 8.32
N LEU A 55 18.91 -3.67 7.93
CA LEU A 55 17.81 -3.30 8.81
C LEU A 55 16.96 -4.53 9.17
N THR A 56 16.43 -4.52 10.38
CA THR A 56 15.43 -5.48 10.85
C THR A 56 14.08 -5.26 10.16
N ARG A 57 13.21 -6.27 10.20
CA ARG A 57 11.82 -6.17 9.73
C ARG A 57 11.14 -4.91 10.28
N GLU A 58 11.19 -4.69 11.59
CA GLU A 58 10.53 -3.55 12.23
C GLU A 58 11.06 -2.21 11.72
N GLU A 59 12.39 -2.04 11.61
CA GLU A 59 13.01 -0.82 11.10
C GLU A 59 12.62 -0.55 9.64
N VAL A 60 12.56 -1.60 8.82
CA VAL A 60 12.11 -1.50 7.42
C VAL A 60 10.66 -1.01 7.35
N ILE A 61 9.77 -1.61 8.15
CA ILE A 61 8.35 -1.24 8.15
C ILE A 61 8.16 0.19 8.68
N GLU A 62 8.89 0.59 9.71
CA GLU A 62 8.82 1.96 10.24
C GLU A 62 9.30 3.00 9.23
N HIS A 63 10.42 2.73 8.53
CA HIS A 63 10.90 3.58 7.44
C HIS A 63 9.81 3.78 6.38
N TYR A 64 9.26 2.68 5.85
CA TYR A 64 8.25 2.78 4.80
C TYR A 64 6.93 3.38 5.29
N LYS A 65 6.54 3.15 6.54
CA LYS A 65 5.35 3.78 7.12
C LYS A 65 5.52 5.29 7.24
N LYS A 66 6.72 5.77 7.57
CA LYS A 66 7.04 7.20 7.60
C LYS A 66 6.96 7.80 6.20
N GLU A 67 7.63 7.19 5.22
CA GLU A 67 7.62 7.65 3.83
C GLU A 67 6.21 7.63 3.22
N PHE A 68 5.46 6.57 3.48
CA PHE A 68 4.09 6.43 2.98
C PHE A 68 3.14 7.51 3.53
N ASN A 69 3.43 8.05 4.73
CA ASN A 69 2.65 9.10 5.37
C ASN A 69 3.13 10.53 5.12
N ASN A 70 4.30 10.70 4.49
CA ASN A 70 5.00 11.99 4.38
C ASN A 70 4.11 13.12 3.83
N LYS A 71 3.16 12.81 2.94
CA LYS A 71 2.31 13.80 2.28
C LYS A 71 1.06 14.22 3.06
N ASN A 72 0.34 13.25 3.63
CA ASN A 72 -1.02 13.49 4.12
C ASN A 72 -1.23 13.10 5.59
N ASN A 73 -0.19 12.60 6.29
CA ASN A 73 -0.23 12.11 7.67
C ASN A 73 -1.54 11.37 8.03
N LEU A 74 -1.88 10.37 7.20
CA LEU A 74 -3.13 9.65 7.33
C LEU A 74 -2.94 8.45 8.25
N TYR A 75 -4.07 7.91 8.70
CA TYR A 75 -4.02 6.63 9.38
C TYR A 75 -3.65 5.52 8.37
N THR A 76 -2.44 5.00 8.48
CA THR A 76 -1.97 3.83 7.72
C THR A 76 -2.26 2.54 8.48
N LEU A 77 -2.99 1.64 7.84
CA LEU A 77 -3.19 0.29 8.32
C LEU A 77 -1.99 -0.58 7.95
N ARG A 78 -1.52 -1.39 8.90
CA ARG A 78 -0.50 -2.42 8.69
C ARG A 78 -1.19 -3.78 8.70
N LEU A 79 -1.12 -4.49 7.59
CA LEU A 79 -1.67 -5.83 7.41
C LEU A 79 -0.52 -6.83 7.22
N ASN A 80 -0.66 -8.03 7.79
CA ASN A 80 0.35 -9.09 7.72
C ASN A 80 -0.23 -10.27 6.94
N TYR A 81 0.54 -10.80 6.00
CA TYR A 81 0.14 -11.87 5.10
C TYR A 81 1.05 -13.09 5.24
N PRO A 82 0.57 -14.29 4.87
CA PRO A 82 1.42 -15.45 4.71
C PRO A 82 2.55 -15.16 3.71
N PRO A 83 3.82 -15.48 4.03
CA PRO A 83 4.95 -15.20 3.13
C PRO A 83 4.84 -15.90 1.78
N GLU A 84 4.10 -17.00 1.69
CA GLU A 84 3.88 -17.77 0.46
C GLU A 84 3.13 -16.93 -0.59
N GLU A 85 2.29 -15.98 -0.16
CA GLU A 85 1.54 -15.10 -1.04
C GLU A 85 2.42 -14.07 -1.76
N SER A 86 3.69 -13.90 -1.35
CA SER A 86 4.64 -13.01 -2.04
C SER A 86 4.87 -13.42 -3.50
N GLN A 87 4.70 -14.70 -3.81
CA GLN A 87 4.81 -15.24 -5.18
C GLN A 87 3.72 -14.67 -6.09
N THR A 88 2.56 -14.34 -5.53
CA THR A 88 1.43 -13.77 -6.28
C THR A 88 1.38 -12.25 -6.15
N ILE A 89 1.62 -11.74 -4.94
CA ILE A 89 1.45 -10.32 -4.60
C ILE A 89 2.64 -9.48 -5.02
N ILE A 90 3.88 -9.98 -4.97
CA ILE A 90 5.08 -9.20 -5.33
C ILE A 90 5.54 -9.54 -6.75
N ARG A 91 5.90 -10.82 -6.95
CA ARG A 91 6.30 -11.40 -8.24
C ARG A 91 6.43 -12.91 -8.13
N ASP A 92 6.36 -13.56 -9.29
CA ASP A 92 6.58 -15.00 -9.40
C ASP A 92 7.92 -15.42 -8.79
N GLN A 93 7.89 -16.57 -8.11
CA GLN A 93 9.05 -17.19 -7.45
C GLN A 93 9.73 -16.32 -6.37
N THR A 94 9.04 -15.31 -5.83
CA THR A 94 9.54 -14.61 -4.64
C THR A 94 9.59 -15.56 -3.46
N ARG A 95 10.75 -15.62 -2.80
CA ARG A 95 10.88 -16.27 -1.49
C ARG A 95 10.99 -15.16 -0.46
N SER A 96 10.23 -15.28 0.61
CA SER A 96 10.17 -14.29 1.69
C SER A 96 9.99 -14.96 3.04
N THR A 97 10.55 -14.36 4.09
CA THR A 97 10.27 -14.71 5.48
C THR A 97 9.05 -13.96 6.00
N TYR A 98 8.72 -12.81 5.43
CA TYR A 98 7.53 -12.05 5.76
C TYR A 98 6.97 -11.27 4.56
N LEU A 99 5.66 -11.02 4.60
CA LEU A 99 4.95 -10.15 3.67
C LEU A 99 3.99 -9.25 4.45
N GLU A 100 4.11 -7.95 4.25
CA GLU A 100 3.25 -6.96 4.88
C GLU A 100 2.72 -5.94 3.88
N GLU A 101 1.57 -5.36 4.20
CA GLU A 101 0.98 -4.25 3.47
C GLU A 101 0.79 -3.05 4.39
N LEU A 102 1.21 -1.89 3.90
CA LEU A 102 0.82 -0.59 4.43
C LEU A 102 -0.25 0.00 3.50
N THR A 103 -1.44 0.25 4.01
CA THR A 103 -2.58 0.65 3.18
C THR A 103 -3.26 1.92 3.66
N HIS A 104 -3.61 2.78 2.70
CA HIS A 104 -4.64 3.80 2.83
C HIS A 104 -5.88 3.26 2.11
N PRO A 105 -6.90 2.78 2.84
CA PRO A 105 -8.07 2.15 2.23
C PRO A 105 -8.66 2.97 1.10
N LEU A 106 -9.06 2.32 0.00
CA LEU A 106 -9.61 2.95 -1.20
C LEU A 106 -8.64 3.82 -2.00
N ARG A 107 -7.36 3.94 -1.62
CA ARG A 107 -6.42 4.86 -2.27
C ARG A 107 -5.19 4.19 -2.83
N GLU A 108 -4.43 3.51 -1.97
CA GLU A 108 -3.10 3.04 -2.30
C GLU A 108 -2.63 2.01 -1.29
N SER A 109 -1.84 1.06 -1.77
CA SER A 109 -1.26 -0.01 -0.97
C SER A 109 0.23 -0.14 -1.28
N LEU A 110 1.02 -0.36 -0.24
CA LEU A 110 2.45 -0.60 -0.33
C LEU A 110 2.77 -1.96 0.27
N TYR A 111 3.13 -2.91 -0.58
CA TYR A 111 3.53 -4.25 -0.18
C TYR A 111 5.04 -4.31 0.05
N ILE A 112 5.42 -4.94 1.16
CA ILE A 112 6.79 -5.04 1.64
C ILE A 112 7.05 -6.52 1.91
N SER A 113 7.89 -7.13 1.07
CA SER A 113 8.33 -8.50 1.22
C SER A 113 9.79 -8.52 1.65
N GLY A 114 10.11 -9.20 2.74
CA GLY A 114 11.48 -9.39 3.19
C GLY A 114 11.90 -10.85 3.18
N LEU A 115 13.15 -11.10 2.80
CA LEU A 115 13.83 -12.38 2.91
C LEU A 115 15.06 -12.21 3.80
N GLU A 116 14.93 -12.68 5.04
CA GLU A 116 16.00 -12.62 6.04
C GLU A 116 16.90 -13.87 5.96
N ALA A 117 18.21 -13.65 6.00
CA ALA A 117 19.19 -14.72 6.14
C ALA A 117 19.21 -15.21 7.59
N LYS A 118 18.69 -16.43 7.85
CA LYS A 118 18.67 -17.01 9.20
C LYS A 118 20.07 -17.34 9.75
N ASN A 119 21.04 -17.61 8.86
CA ASN A 119 22.43 -17.87 9.23
C ASN A 119 23.36 -17.02 8.37
N SER A 120 24.54 -16.71 8.90
CA SER A 120 25.57 -15.93 8.19
C SER A 120 26.00 -16.55 6.85
N ILE A 121 25.93 -17.88 6.73
CA ILE A 121 26.24 -18.62 5.51
C ILE A 121 25.25 -18.29 4.36
N TYR A 122 24.04 -17.81 4.69
CA TYR A 122 22.99 -17.47 3.71
C TYR A 122 22.86 -15.97 3.47
N GLN A 123 23.85 -15.17 3.88
CA GLN A 123 23.87 -13.73 3.61
C GLN A 123 24.03 -13.46 2.11
N PHE A 124 23.48 -12.34 1.67
CA PHE A 124 23.59 -11.92 0.28
C PHE A 124 24.91 -11.18 0.10
N ASN A 125 25.88 -11.79 -0.58
CA ASN A 125 27.11 -11.10 -0.94
C ASN A 125 26.90 -10.30 -2.23
N ILE A 126 26.89 -8.97 -2.12
CA ILE A 126 26.78 -8.06 -3.26
C ILE A 126 28.02 -7.15 -3.24
N ASN A 127 28.85 -7.25 -4.28
CA ASN A 127 30.09 -6.48 -4.42
C ASN A 127 31.05 -6.64 -3.22
N GLY A 128 31.11 -7.84 -2.61
CA GLY A 128 31.98 -8.11 -1.46
C GLY A 128 31.44 -7.63 -0.11
N VAL A 129 30.20 -7.12 -0.07
CA VAL A 129 29.50 -6.75 1.17
C VAL A 129 28.41 -7.77 1.43
N ASP A 130 28.39 -8.32 2.64
CA ASP A 130 27.36 -9.25 3.10
C ASP A 130 26.16 -8.50 3.67
N TRP A 131 24.98 -8.82 3.15
CA TRP A 131 23.71 -8.24 3.56
C TRP A 131 22.85 -9.28 4.29
N GLN A 132 22.23 -8.88 5.40
CA GLN A 132 21.36 -9.76 6.20
C GLN A 132 20.03 -10.03 5.53
N GLN A 133 19.52 -9.07 4.76
CA GLN A 133 18.16 -9.11 4.27
C GLN A 133 18.06 -8.55 2.86
N LYS A 134 17.22 -9.20 2.06
CA LYS A 134 16.74 -8.65 0.80
C LYS A 134 15.27 -8.29 0.95
N ILE A 135 14.91 -7.06 0.62
CA ILE A 135 13.53 -6.59 0.59
C ILE A 135 13.09 -6.30 -0.84
N ILE A 136 11.81 -6.47 -1.11
CA ILE A 136 11.17 -6.08 -2.36
C ILE A 136 9.90 -5.31 -1.99
N ILE A 137 9.80 -4.12 -2.56
CA ILE A 137 8.71 -3.18 -2.35
C ILE A 137 7.89 -3.13 -3.62
N ARG A 138 6.57 -3.28 -3.49
CA ARG A 138 5.62 -3.08 -4.58
C ARG A 138 4.58 -2.06 -4.17
N TYR A 139 4.48 -0.97 -4.92
CA TYR A 139 3.52 0.09 -4.71
C TYR A 139 2.35 -0.04 -5.68
N ILE A 140 1.12 0.12 -5.18
CA ILE A 140 -0.09 0.04 -5.98
C ILE A 140 -0.90 1.33 -5.77
N PRO A 141 -0.67 2.37 -6.59
CA PRO A 141 -1.47 3.58 -6.56
C PRO A 141 -2.82 3.34 -7.25
N SER A 142 -3.91 3.88 -6.69
CA SER A 142 -5.18 4.00 -7.43
C SER A 142 -5.24 5.34 -8.18
N ASN A 143 -5.91 5.37 -9.33
CA ASN A 143 -6.06 6.60 -10.10
C ASN A 143 -7.09 7.55 -9.44
N VAL A 144 -6.69 8.78 -9.13
CA VAL A 144 -7.53 9.79 -8.45
C VAL A 144 -8.86 10.01 -9.18
N TYR A 145 -8.84 10.13 -10.51
CA TYR A 145 -10.04 10.37 -11.31
C TYR A 145 -11.01 9.19 -11.26
N VAL A 146 -10.47 7.96 -11.32
CA VAL A 146 -11.29 6.74 -11.19
C VAL A 146 -11.93 6.68 -9.81
N ARG A 147 -11.18 7.00 -8.74
CA ARG A 147 -11.75 7.00 -7.39
C ARG A 147 -12.85 8.05 -7.21
N ILE A 148 -12.65 9.26 -7.73
CA ILE A 148 -13.66 10.33 -7.70
C ILE A 148 -14.91 9.89 -8.47
N LEU A 149 -14.74 9.30 -9.66
CA LEU A 149 -15.85 8.78 -10.46
C LEU A 149 -16.63 7.69 -9.69
N VAL A 150 -15.94 6.70 -9.12
CA VAL A 150 -16.56 5.64 -8.30
C VAL A 150 -17.33 6.24 -7.13
N MET A 151 -16.77 7.25 -6.46
CA MET A 151 -17.41 7.91 -5.34
C MET A 151 -18.67 8.69 -5.77
N ILE A 152 -18.62 9.42 -6.88
CA ILE A 152 -19.79 10.13 -7.44
C ILE A 152 -20.89 9.15 -7.81
N LEU A 153 -20.55 8.04 -8.49
CA LEU A 153 -21.50 7.01 -8.87
C LEU A 153 -22.10 6.32 -7.64
N THR A 154 -21.30 6.08 -6.61
CA THR A 154 -21.77 5.47 -5.35
C THR A 154 -22.73 6.40 -4.62
N ILE A 155 -22.40 7.70 -4.51
CA ILE A 155 -23.29 8.71 -3.92
C ILE A 155 -24.60 8.79 -4.71
N GLY A 156 -24.51 8.93 -6.04
CA GLY A 156 -25.67 9.06 -6.92
C GLY A 156 -26.60 7.84 -6.86
N SER A 157 -26.02 6.64 -6.91
CA SER A 157 -26.77 5.38 -6.79
C SER A 157 -27.42 5.24 -5.41
N SER A 158 -26.72 5.61 -4.34
CA SER A 158 -27.28 5.59 -2.98
C SER A 158 -28.48 6.54 -2.85
N LEU A 159 -28.37 7.76 -3.41
CA LEU A 159 -29.47 8.72 -3.41
C LEU A 159 -30.67 8.23 -4.23
N PHE A 160 -30.43 7.60 -5.38
CA PHE A 160 -31.47 6.98 -6.20
C PHE A 160 -32.19 5.87 -5.44
N LEU A 161 -31.45 4.93 -4.83
CA LEU A 161 -32.02 3.84 -4.04
C LEU A 161 -32.83 4.34 -2.84
N ILE A 162 -32.34 5.35 -2.13
CA ILE A 162 -33.09 5.96 -1.01
C ILE A 162 -34.41 6.57 -1.50
N LYS A 163 -34.40 7.25 -2.66
CA LYS A 163 -35.61 7.83 -3.25
C LYS A 163 -36.64 6.75 -3.58
N GLU A 164 -36.21 5.68 -4.26
CA GLU A 164 -37.11 4.57 -4.64
C GLU A 164 -37.68 3.86 -3.41
N PHE A 165 -36.84 3.55 -2.42
CA PHE A 165 -37.29 2.92 -1.17
C PHE A 165 -38.35 3.75 -0.43
N LEU A 166 -38.23 5.08 -0.46
CA LEU A 166 -39.19 5.98 0.16
C LEU A 166 -40.45 6.23 -0.69
N TYR A 167 -40.43 5.91 -1.99
CA TYR A 167 -41.58 6.02 -2.87
C TYR A 167 -42.46 4.77 -2.83
N VAL A 168 -41.84 3.60 -2.63
CA VAL A 168 -42.53 2.31 -2.50
C VAL A 168 -43.25 2.15 -1.14
N LYS A 169 -42.92 2.99 -0.15
CA LYS A 169 -43.60 3.10 1.15
C LYS A 169 -44.60 4.24 1.16
#